data_AF-A0A3C0X2H1-F1
#
_entry.id   AF-A0A3C0X2H1-F1
#
_cell.length_a   1.000
_cell.length_b   1.000
_cell.length_c   1.000
_cell.angle_alpha   90.00
_cell.angle_beta   90.00
_cell.angle_gamma   90.00
#
_symmetry.space_group_name_H-M   'P 1'
#
loop_
_entity.id
_entity.type
_entity.pdbx_description
1 polymer ?
#
loop_
_entity_poly.entity_id
_entity_poly.type
_entity_poly.pdbx_seq_one_letter_code
_entity_poly.pdbx_strand_id
1 'polypeptide(L)'
;DEVDATHSPVFHQLEGLVVDKGITMCDLKGVLEQFAREIYGKDTKVRFRPSFFPFTEPSVEVDVSCSECGGKGCRVCKGAGWIEILGAGMVHPNVLRSCGIDPDVYTGFAFGIGIDRITTTRYKISDIRLLFENDKRFLEQF
;
A
#
# COMPACT_ATOMS: atom_id res chain seq x y z
N ASP A 1 -7.83 -18.53 1.77
CA ASP A 1 -6.42 -18.92 1.93
C ASP A 1 -6.20 -19.59 3.26
N GLU A 2 -5.31 -20.59 3.30
CA GLU A 2 -4.86 -21.19 4.56
C GLU A 2 -3.99 -20.19 5.33
N VAL A 3 -4.02 -20.26 6.67
CA VAL A 3 -3.12 -19.47 7.52
C VAL A 3 -1.69 -19.94 7.29
N ASP A 4 -0.82 -19.07 6.78
CA ASP A 4 0.59 -19.36 6.56
C ASP A 4 1.48 -18.18 6.97
N ALA A 5 2.78 -18.28 6.71
CA ALA A 5 3.73 -17.23 7.08
C ALA A 5 3.48 -15.87 6.40
N THR A 6 2.63 -15.82 5.38
CA THR A 6 2.30 -14.66 4.55
C THR A 6 0.81 -14.32 4.49
N HIS A 7 -0.08 -15.21 4.92
CA HIS A 7 -1.53 -15.05 4.89
C HIS A 7 -2.15 -15.27 6.28
N SER A 8 -3.00 -14.31 6.68
CA SER A 8 -3.80 -14.40 7.89
C SER A 8 -5.28 -14.11 7.56
N PRO A 9 -6.24 -14.82 8.18
CA PRO A 9 -7.68 -14.57 8.01
C PRO A 9 -8.11 -13.24 8.63
N VAL A 10 -7.28 -12.66 9.49
CA VAL A 10 -7.45 -11.32 10.07
C VAL A 10 -6.18 -10.53 9.80
N PHE A 11 -6.34 -9.32 9.28
CA PHE A 11 -5.27 -8.36 9.07
C PHE A 11 -5.81 -6.95 9.19
N HIS A 12 -4.92 -6.00 9.34
CA HIS A 12 -5.22 -4.58 9.52
C HIS A 12 -4.96 -3.83 8.22
N GLN A 13 -5.97 -3.13 7.75
CA GLN A 13 -5.87 -2.28 6.57
C GLN A 13 -6.08 -0.83 6.97
N LEU A 14 -5.30 0.05 6.36
CA LEU A 14 -5.53 1.49 6.36
C LEU A 14 -5.95 1.89 4.95
N GLU A 15 -7.08 2.58 4.85
CA GLU A 15 -7.52 3.20 3.61
C GLU A 15 -7.50 4.72 3.73
N GLY A 16 -7.16 5.39 2.64
CA GLY A 16 -7.24 6.83 2.50
C GLY A 16 -8.19 7.18 1.36
N LEU A 17 -8.96 8.25 1.56
CA LEU A 17 -9.86 8.83 0.56
C LEU A 17 -9.71 10.35 0.57
N VAL A 18 -9.46 10.92 -0.60
CA VAL A 18 -9.47 12.37 -0.82
C VAL A 18 -10.45 12.67 -1.93
N VAL A 19 -11.39 13.58 -1.68
CA VAL A 19 -12.37 14.06 -2.66
C VAL A 19 -12.42 15.58 -2.58
N ASP A 20 -12.07 16.24 -3.68
CA ASP A 20 -12.18 17.69 -3.84
C ASP A 20 -12.24 18.04 -5.33
N LYS A 21 -12.41 19.32 -5.64
CA LYS A 21 -12.40 19.83 -7.01
C LYS A 21 -10.99 19.84 -7.56
N GLY A 22 -10.79 19.24 -8.74
CA GLY A 22 -9.51 19.28 -9.45
C GLY A 22 -8.44 18.34 -8.91
N ILE A 23 -8.81 17.34 -8.09
CA ILE A 23 -7.89 16.28 -7.67
C ILE A 23 -7.47 15.43 -8.89
N THR A 24 -6.18 15.18 -9.02
CA THR A 24 -5.58 14.46 -10.13
C THR A 24 -4.79 13.23 -9.67
N MET A 25 -4.43 12.37 -10.63
CA MET A 25 -3.54 11.25 -10.36
C MET A 25 -2.11 11.68 -10.00
N CYS A 26 -1.71 12.91 -10.39
CA CYS A 26 -0.44 13.50 -9.95
C CYS A 26 -0.43 13.75 -8.45
N ASP A 27 -1.56 14.18 -7.87
CA ASP A 27 -1.70 14.39 -6.43
C ASP A 27 -1.59 13.06 -5.68
N LEU A 28 -2.30 12.03 -6.17
CA LEU A 28 -2.16 10.66 -5.65
C LEU A 28 -0.70 10.19 -5.66
N LYS A 29 -0.02 10.37 -6.80
CA LYS A 29 1.38 9.99 -6.95
C LYS A 29 2.26 10.71 -5.94
N GLY A 30 2.09 12.02 -5.76
CA GLY A 30 2.85 12.83 -4.80
C GLY A 30 2.65 12.36 -3.36
N VAL A 31 1.40 12.11 -2.96
CA VAL A 31 1.06 11.59 -1.62
C VAL A 31 1.72 10.24 -1.36
N LEU A 32 1.63 9.31 -2.31
CA LEU A 32 2.19 7.96 -2.15
C LEU A 32 3.73 7.94 -2.20
N GLU A 33 4.35 8.82 -3.00
CA GLU A 33 5.81 9.01 -2.97
C GLU A 33 6.29 9.56 -1.63
N GLN A 34 5.59 10.55 -1.07
CA GLN A 34 5.91 11.08 0.24
C GLN A 34 5.71 10.03 1.33
N PHE A 35 4.57 9.34 1.34
CA PHE A 35 4.27 8.25 2.27
C PHE A 35 5.36 7.18 2.26
N ALA A 36 5.77 6.70 1.08
CA ALA A 36 6.80 5.68 0.96
C ALA A 36 8.15 6.16 1.53
N ARG A 37 8.52 7.44 1.33
CA ARG A 37 9.77 8.02 1.87
C ARG A 37 9.73 8.15 3.38
N GLU A 38 8.59 8.50 3.97
CA GLU A 38 8.44 8.57 5.43
C GLU A 38 8.54 7.19 6.10
N ILE A 39 8.06 6.14 5.44
CA ILE A 39 8.07 4.78 5.98
C ILE A 39 9.41 4.06 5.74
N TYR A 40 9.97 4.15 4.53
CA TYR A 40 11.12 3.37 4.09
C TYR A 40 12.42 4.17 3.94
N GLY A 41 12.36 5.49 4.09
CA GLY A 41 13.50 6.41 4.02
C GLY A 41 13.57 7.21 2.73
N LYS A 42 14.31 8.34 2.78
CA LYS A 42 14.38 9.37 1.74
C LYS A 42 14.77 8.87 0.33
N ASP A 43 15.57 7.82 0.25
CA ASP A 43 16.11 7.28 -1.01
C ASP A 43 15.18 6.22 -1.65
N THR A 44 14.01 5.97 -1.03
CA THR A 44 13.01 5.02 -1.53
C THR A 44 12.47 5.47 -2.87
N LYS A 45 12.57 4.59 -3.87
CA LYS A 45 11.93 4.78 -5.18
C LYS A 45 10.56 4.12 -5.17
N VAL A 46 9.61 4.74 -5.85
CA VAL A 46 8.24 4.24 -6.00
C VAL A 46 7.97 3.94 -7.46
N ARG A 47 7.28 2.83 -7.72
CA ARG A 47 6.88 2.39 -9.05
C ARG A 47 5.38 2.14 -9.06
N PHE A 48 4.70 2.76 -10.03
CA PHE A 48 3.26 2.59 -10.25
C PHE A 48 3.08 1.66 -11.44
N ARG A 49 2.36 0.56 -11.23
CA ARG A 49 2.02 -0.41 -12.28
C ARG A 49 0.52 -0.33 -12.53
N PRO A 50 0.07 -0.25 -13.80
CA PRO A 50 -1.35 -0.34 -14.10
C PRO A 50 -1.95 -1.61 -13.50
N SER A 51 -3.11 -1.47 -12.86
CA SER A 51 -3.90 -2.59 -12.33
C SER A 51 -5.39 -2.28 -12.51
N PHE A 52 -6.27 -3.08 -11.92
CA PHE A 52 -7.71 -2.90 -11.98
C PHE A 52 -8.34 -3.13 -10.61
N PHE A 53 -9.07 -2.12 -10.13
CA PHE A 53 -9.97 -2.24 -8.98
C PHE A 53 -11.34 -1.67 -9.35
N PRO A 54 -12.47 -2.33 -9.05
CA PRO A 54 -13.80 -1.88 -9.49
C PRO A 54 -14.22 -0.50 -8.99
N PHE A 55 -13.60 -0.01 -7.91
CA PHE A 55 -13.92 1.26 -7.26
C PHE A 55 -13.00 2.41 -7.70
N THR A 56 -12.00 2.16 -8.56
CA THR A 56 -11.09 3.19 -9.07
C THR A 56 -10.79 3.09 -10.57
N GLU A 57 -10.69 4.22 -11.26
CA GLU A 57 -10.29 4.30 -12.66
C GLU A 57 -9.66 5.67 -12.99
N PRO A 58 -8.37 5.74 -13.39
CA PRO A 58 -7.39 4.65 -13.50
C PRO A 58 -6.96 4.06 -12.15
N SER A 59 -6.52 2.79 -12.17
CA SER A 59 -6.06 2.00 -11.03
C SER A 59 -4.58 1.61 -11.14
N VAL A 60 -3.88 1.53 -10.01
CA VAL A 60 -2.46 1.20 -9.92
C VAL A 60 -2.14 0.32 -8.71
N GLU A 61 -1.23 -0.63 -8.92
CA GLU A 61 -0.44 -1.23 -7.84
C GLU A 61 0.83 -0.42 -7.64
N VAL A 62 1.28 -0.31 -6.39
CA VAL A 62 2.40 0.53 -6.02
C VAL A 62 3.47 -0.30 -5.33
N ASP A 63 4.65 -0.29 -5.94
CA ASP A 63 5.84 -0.96 -5.41
C ASP A 63 6.85 0.06 -4.90
N VAL A 64 7.61 -0.33 -3.87
CA VAL A 64 8.79 0.40 -3.40
C VAL A 64 10.07 -0.36 -3.68
N SER A 65 11.16 0.37 -3.89
CA SER A 65 12.49 -0.24 -4.00
C SER A 65 12.81 -1.02 -2.73
N CYS A 66 13.29 -2.26 -2.88
CA CYS A 66 13.66 -3.11 -1.76
C CYS A 66 14.76 -2.46 -0.91
N SER A 67 14.43 -2.10 0.33
CA SER A 67 15.35 -1.46 1.28
C SER A 67 16.57 -2.32 1.60
N GLU A 68 16.41 -3.65 1.60
CA GLU A 68 17.50 -4.59 1.90
C GLU A 68 18.64 -4.58 0.87
N CYS A 69 18.32 -4.40 -0.41
CA CYS A 69 19.30 -4.53 -1.49
C CYS A 69 19.44 -3.28 -2.36
N GLY A 70 18.77 -2.18 -2.00
CA GLY A 70 18.73 -0.95 -2.79
C GLY A 70 18.18 -1.16 -4.22
N GLY A 71 17.33 -2.17 -4.42
CA GLY A 71 16.77 -2.51 -5.72
C GLY A 71 17.60 -3.47 -6.60
N LYS A 72 18.71 -4.03 -6.10
CA LYS A 72 19.54 -5.00 -6.86
C LYS A 72 18.90 -6.39 -7.04
N GLY A 73 17.87 -6.71 -6.26
CA GLY A 73 17.32 -8.06 -6.12
C GLY A 73 17.93 -8.84 -4.96
N CYS A 74 17.09 -9.46 -4.13
CA CYS A 74 17.50 -10.32 -3.02
C CYS A 74 16.36 -11.28 -2.64
N ARG A 75 16.57 -12.12 -1.63
CA ARG A 75 15.55 -13.07 -1.14
C ARG A 75 14.25 -12.39 -0.71
N VAL A 76 14.32 -11.21 -0.07
CA VAL A 76 13.14 -10.47 0.44
C VAL A 76 12.21 -10.05 -0.70
N CYS A 77 12.77 -9.45 -1.76
CA CYS A 77 12.00 -9.02 -2.93
C CYS A 77 11.91 -10.09 -4.03
N LYS A 78 12.23 -11.36 -3.71
CA LYS A 78 12.23 -12.48 -4.66
C LYS A 78 13.02 -12.20 -5.95
N GLY A 79 14.13 -11.48 -5.83
CA GLY A 79 14.99 -11.08 -6.94
C GLY A 79 14.50 -9.89 -7.77
N ALA A 80 13.29 -9.37 -7.55
CA ALA A 80 12.70 -8.32 -8.39
C ALA A 80 13.29 -6.93 -8.13
N GLY A 81 13.88 -6.68 -6.96
CA GLY A 81 14.32 -5.35 -6.53
C GLY A 81 13.18 -4.43 -6.07
N TRP A 82 11.93 -4.89 -6.18
CA TRP A 82 10.71 -4.15 -5.85
C TRP A 82 9.82 -4.98 -4.93
N ILE A 83 9.13 -4.30 -4.02
CA ILE A 83 8.16 -4.90 -3.10
C ILE A 83 6.87 -4.12 -3.26
N GLU A 84 5.81 -4.79 -3.71
CA GLU A 84 4.45 -4.22 -3.73
C GLU A 84 4.01 -3.94 -2.30
N ILE A 85 3.45 -2.76 -2.04
CA ILE A 85 3.04 -2.33 -0.69
C ILE A 85 1.58 -1.88 -0.59
N LEU A 86 0.96 -1.45 -1.69
CA LEU A 86 -0.41 -0.93 -1.68
C LEU A 86 -1.05 -0.91 -3.08
N GLY A 87 -2.37 -0.84 -3.10
CA GLY A 87 -3.19 -0.52 -4.27
C GLY A 87 -3.79 0.87 -4.16
N ALA A 88 -3.96 1.56 -5.28
CA ALA A 88 -4.52 2.90 -5.32
C ALA A 88 -5.15 3.25 -6.67
N GLY A 89 -5.89 4.36 -6.73
CA GLY A 89 -6.41 4.87 -7.99
C GLY A 89 -7.30 6.09 -7.82
N MET A 90 -7.76 6.63 -8.95
CA MET A 90 -8.76 7.71 -8.95
C MET A 90 -10.13 7.11 -8.67
N VAL A 91 -10.91 7.67 -7.75
CA VAL A 91 -12.23 7.14 -7.38
C VAL A 91 -13.13 7.10 -8.61
N HIS A 92 -13.72 5.94 -8.88
CA HIS A 92 -14.55 5.74 -10.07
C HIS A 92 -15.82 6.63 -9.98
N PRO A 93 -16.27 7.30 -11.06
CA PRO A 93 -17.42 8.20 -11.05
C PRO A 93 -18.72 7.59 -10.49
N ASN A 94 -18.97 6.30 -10.73
CA ASN A 94 -20.12 5.59 -10.14
C ASN A 94 -20.07 5.51 -8.60
N VAL A 95 -18.89 5.45 -7.99
CA VAL A 95 -18.74 5.46 -6.53
C VAL A 95 -19.14 6.83 -6.00
N LEU A 96 -18.63 7.91 -6.62
CA LEU A 96 -19.00 9.28 -6.24
C LEU A 96 -20.50 9.53 -6.39
N ARG A 97 -21.11 9.14 -7.52
CA ARG A 97 -22.56 9.25 -7.75
C ARG A 97 -23.38 8.49 -6.71
N SER A 98 -22.94 7.29 -6.33
CA SER A 98 -23.63 6.48 -5.32
C SER A 98 -23.57 7.12 -3.92
N CYS A 99 -22.61 8.02 -3.68
CA CYS A 99 -22.49 8.83 -2.47
C CYS A 99 -23.12 10.23 -2.58
N GLY A 100 -23.84 10.53 -3.68
CA GLY A 100 -24.45 11.85 -3.89
C GLY A 100 -23.46 12.97 -4.25
N ILE A 101 -22.27 12.61 -4.73
CA ILE A 101 -21.22 13.54 -5.14
C ILE A 101 -21.19 13.62 -6.67
N ASP A 102 -21.27 14.83 -7.22
CA ASP A 102 -21.26 15.08 -8.67
C ASP A 102 -19.84 14.90 -9.25
N PRO A 103 -19.59 13.86 -10.08
CA PRO A 103 -18.27 13.57 -10.64
C PRO A 103 -17.85 14.55 -11.75
N ASP A 104 -18.75 15.40 -12.25
CA ASP A 104 -18.39 16.47 -13.19
C ASP A 104 -17.79 17.68 -12.45
N VAL A 105 -17.99 17.77 -11.14
CA VAL A 105 -17.47 18.84 -10.27
C VAL A 105 -16.34 18.35 -9.37
N TYR A 106 -16.48 17.16 -8.79
CA TYR A 106 -15.55 16.59 -7.83
C TYR A 106 -14.83 15.37 -8.40
N THR A 107 -13.54 15.29 -8.15
CA THR A 107 -12.74 14.09 -8.39
C THR A 107 -12.13 13.65 -7.06
N GLY A 108 -11.48 12.49 -7.07
CA GLY A 108 -10.84 12.00 -5.86
C GLY A 108 -9.91 10.85 -6.15
N PHE A 109 -9.08 10.52 -5.17
CA PHE A 109 -8.29 9.29 -5.19
C PHE A 109 -8.50 8.52 -3.90
N ALA A 110 -8.27 7.21 -3.98
CA ALA A 110 -8.23 6.33 -2.83
C ALA A 110 -7.00 5.44 -2.90
N PHE A 111 -6.56 4.97 -1.73
CA PHE A 111 -5.48 3.98 -1.62
C PHE A 111 -5.73 3.07 -0.41
N GLY A 112 -5.25 1.83 -0.49
CA GLY A 112 -5.39 0.82 0.55
C GLY A 112 -4.06 0.14 0.85
N ILE A 113 -3.72 0.06 2.14
CA ILE A 113 -2.41 -0.36 2.63
C ILE A 113 -2.60 -1.43 3.70
N GLY A 114 -1.92 -2.57 3.55
CA GLY A 114 -1.84 -3.58 4.60
C GLY A 114 -0.81 -3.18 5.65
N ILE A 115 -1.25 -2.86 6.87
CA ILE A 115 -0.37 -2.45 7.97
C ILE A 115 0.58 -3.60 8.32
N ASP A 116 0.05 -4.83 8.41
CA ASP A 116 0.85 -6.02 8.74
C ASP A 116 1.97 -6.26 7.70
N ARG A 117 1.70 -5.96 6.42
CA ARG A 117 2.69 -6.06 5.34
C ARG A 117 3.78 -5.01 5.46
N ILE A 118 3.42 -3.77 5.80
CA ILE A 118 4.40 -2.71 6.08
C ILE A 118 5.25 -3.11 7.29
N THR A 119 4.64 -3.53 8.38
CA THR A 119 5.31 -3.93 9.63
C THR A 119 6.29 -5.07 9.38
N THR A 120 5.83 -6.16 8.75
CA THR A 120 6.68 -7.31 8.44
C THR A 120 7.86 -6.95 7.55
N THR A 121 7.65 -6.11 6.53
CA THR A 121 8.72 -5.66 5.64
C THR A 121 9.71 -4.73 6.36
N ARG A 122 9.20 -3.79 7.17
CA ARG A 122 10.02 -2.77 7.87
C ARG A 122 10.89 -3.39 8.96
N TYR A 123 10.31 -4.29 9.76
CA TYR A 123 10.99 -4.93 10.89
C TYR A 123 11.58 -6.30 10.54
N LYS A 124 11.54 -6.70 9.27
CA LYS A 124 12.08 -7.98 8.77
C LYS A 124 11.51 -9.20 9.49
N ILE A 125 10.23 -9.12 9.85
CA ILE A 125 9.52 -10.22 10.50
C ILE A 125 9.20 -11.26 9.42
N SER A 126 9.71 -12.48 9.61
CA SER A 126 9.63 -13.55 8.63
C SER A 126 8.27 -14.25 8.55
N ASP A 127 7.40 -14.01 9.53
CA ASP A 127 6.14 -14.71 9.71
C ASP A 127 5.07 -13.77 10.26
N ILE A 128 4.00 -13.56 9.50
CA ILE A 128 2.89 -12.67 9.89
C ILE A 128 2.19 -13.16 11.16
N ARG A 129 2.20 -14.46 11.45
CA ARG A 129 1.52 -15.05 12.63
C ARG A 129 2.07 -14.54 13.95
N LEU A 130 3.35 -14.16 13.98
CA LEU A 130 3.99 -13.56 15.16
C LEU A 130 3.29 -12.27 15.60
N LEU A 131 2.63 -11.54 14.69
CA LEU A 131 1.86 -10.35 15.02
C LEU A 131 0.60 -10.65 15.85
N PHE A 132 0.12 -11.90 15.83
CA PHE A 132 -1.14 -12.32 16.44
C PHE A 132 -0.98 -13.33 17.58
N GLU A 133 0.17 -14.00 17.68
CA GLU A 133 0.45 -15.00 18.72
C GLU A 133 0.62 -14.41 20.12
N ASN A 134 0.88 -13.11 20.23
CA ASN A 134 1.12 -12.41 21.50
C ASN A 134 2.28 -13.01 22.33
N ASP A 135 3.30 -13.58 21.68
CA ASP A 135 4.48 -14.07 22.37
C ASP A 135 5.23 -12.89 23.01
N LYS A 136 5.36 -12.91 24.34
CA LYS A 136 6.04 -11.86 25.10
C LYS A 136 7.46 -11.57 24.59
N ARG A 137 8.20 -12.60 24.14
CA ARG A 137 9.57 -12.47 23.60
C ARG A 137 9.61 -11.72 22.27
N PHE A 138 8.52 -11.80 21.50
CA PHE A 138 8.35 -11.02 20.28
C PHE A 138 7.97 -9.57 20.62
N LEU A 139 6.98 -9.40 21.50
CA LEU A 139 6.46 -8.07 21.86
C LEU A 139 7.51 -7.17 22.52
N GLU A 140 8.39 -7.71 23.36
CA GLU A 140 9.44 -6.94 24.07
C GLU A 140 10.58 -6.41 23.16
N GLN A 141 10.57 -6.70 21.86
CA GLN A 141 11.56 -6.18 20.90
C GLN A 141 11.25 -4.77 20.37
N PHE A 142 10.07 -4.24 20.68
CA PHE A 142 9.54 -2.96 20.18
C PHE A 142 9.10 -2.06 21.35
#